data_AF-A0A7K4K8H0-F1
#
_entry.id   AF-A0A7K4K8H0-F1
#
_cell.length_a   1.000
_cell.length_b   1.000
_cell.length_c   1.000
_cell.angle_alpha   90.00
_cell.angle_beta   90.00
_cell.angle_gamma   90.00
#
_symmetry.space_group_name_H-M   'P 1'
#
loop_
_entity.id
_entity.type
_entity.pdbx_description
1 polymer ?
#
loop_
_entity_poly.entity_id
_entity_poly.type
_entity_poly.pdbx_seq_one_letter_code
_entity_poly.pdbx_strand_id
1 'polypeptide(L)'
;INIVTNSMFVAKLCLAMSGPGVSTSTTVLMLEEALFSRKATISVVHINSHKPIKGFYQNGNDKADAAAKGLWTLRDARQLHESLHIGAKALSKRCGISVTDAKHIVAMSMCPHCQKAPLWSSGVNPRGLKASEVWQTDFTFCQLLKPQAWLAVTVDTYSGVIMATQHLKTDSKAPIQHWLRVMAWLGIPNQIKMDNGPNFVSKSVQTFALKWGITLIHGIPYNSTGQAIVERANQTLKSKLEVLARAEGFANAIPSGDQARLLATALLALNQFSRGEEKDSPTQRHWATQALEEGLLVIIKNELGEWEQGWRLVLTGRGYVAVKKAGKVKWCPLKSVKPDLQ
;
A
#
# COMPACT_ATOMS: atom_id res chain seq x y z
N ILE A 1 -20.15 -10.87 -44.45
CA ILE A 1 -19.45 -9.86 -43.60
C ILE A 1 -18.21 -10.55 -43.08
N ASN A 2 -17.02 -9.98 -43.19
CA ASN A 2 -15.81 -10.53 -42.58
C ASN A 2 -15.41 -9.63 -41.42
N ILE A 3 -15.34 -10.16 -40.20
CA ILE A 3 -14.95 -9.39 -39.02
C ILE A 3 -13.44 -9.50 -38.90
N VAL A 4 -12.77 -8.39 -39.15
CA VAL A 4 -11.31 -8.29 -39.01
C VAL A 4 -11.04 -7.41 -37.80
N THR A 5 -10.36 -7.95 -36.80
CA THR A 5 -10.08 -7.21 -35.56
C THR A 5 -8.65 -7.41 -35.10
N ASN A 6 -8.05 -6.34 -34.58
CA ASN A 6 -6.74 -6.40 -33.97
C ASN A 6 -6.77 -6.81 -32.48
N SER A 7 -7.96 -6.85 -31.89
CA SER A 7 -8.18 -7.27 -30.52
C SER A 7 -8.49 -8.76 -30.47
N MET A 8 -7.57 -9.54 -29.89
CA MET A 8 -7.76 -10.97 -29.67
C MET A 8 -9.02 -11.23 -28.83
N PHE A 9 -9.36 -10.29 -27.93
CA PHE A 9 -10.57 -10.33 -27.14
C PHE A 9 -11.83 -10.23 -28.01
N VAL A 10 -11.90 -9.26 -28.92
CA VAL A 10 -13.04 -9.10 -29.84
C VAL A 10 -13.14 -10.28 -30.81
N ALA A 11 -12.02 -10.81 -31.30
CA ALA A 11 -12.02 -11.99 -32.15
C ALA A 11 -12.61 -13.20 -31.42
N LYS A 12 -12.16 -13.46 -30.18
CA LYS A 12 -12.67 -14.54 -29.34
C LYS A 12 -14.14 -14.33 -28.97
N LEU A 13 -14.56 -13.09 -28.70
CA LEU A 13 -15.94 -12.76 -28.42
C LEU A 13 -16.84 -13.06 -29.64
N CYS A 14 -16.47 -12.61 -30.83
CA CYS A 14 -17.22 -12.88 -32.06
C CYS A 14 -17.29 -14.37 -32.42
N LEU A 15 -16.26 -15.15 -32.08
CA LEU A 15 -16.27 -16.61 -32.23
C LEU A 15 -17.17 -17.28 -31.17
N ALA A 16 -17.14 -16.78 -29.93
CA ALA A 16 -17.91 -17.30 -28.80
C ALA A 16 -19.42 -16.97 -28.88
N MET A 17 -19.81 -15.91 -29.60
CA MET A 17 -21.22 -15.55 -29.87
C MET A 17 -21.98 -16.54 -30.79
N SER A 18 -21.46 -17.77 -30.94
CA SER A 18 -22.16 -18.91 -31.53
C SER A 18 -22.99 -19.71 -30.50
N GLY A 19 -22.96 -19.34 -29.22
CA GLY A 19 -23.73 -19.95 -28.13
C GLY A 19 -24.50 -18.92 -27.29
N PRO A 20 -25.59 -19.31 -26.62
CA PRO A 20 -26.43 -18.39 -25.84
C PRO A 20 -25.72 -18.01 -24.53
N GLY A 21 -25.34 -16.74 -24.36
CA GLY A 21 -24.68 -16.30 -23.12
C GLY A 21 -24.46 -14.79 -22.97
N VAL A 22 -25.43 -14.16 -22.29
CA VAL A 22 -25.39 -12.95 -21.42
C VAL A 22 -24.50 -11.76 -21.83
N SER A 23 -25.13 -10.77 -22.46
CA SER A 23 -24.55 -9.47 -22.85
C SER A 23 -24.39 -8.50 -21.66
N THR A 24 -23.21 -7.88 -21.52
CA THR A 24 -22.88 -6.91 -20.46
C THR A 24 -22.63 -5.47 -20.96
N SER A 25 -22.91 -5.15 -22.23
CA SER A 25 -22.87 -3.76 -22.71
C SER A 25 -23.75 -3.50 -23.93
N THR A 26 -24.21 -2.26 -24.10
CA THR A 26 -25.03 -1.81 -25.24
C THR A 26 -24.34 -2.05 -26.58
N THR A 27 -23.01 -1.94 -26.63
CA THR A 27 -22.22 -2.19 -27.86
C THR A 27 -22.20 -3.68 -28.24
N VAL A 28 -22.21 -4.57 -27.26
CA VAL A 28 -22.29 -6.03 -27.48
C VAL A 28 -23.67 -6.39 -28.02
N LEU A 29 -24.76 -5.79 -27.49
CA LEU A 29 -26.11 -5.97 -28.03
C LEU A 29 -26.24 -5.53 -29.49
N MET A 30 -25.69 -4.36 -29.85
CA MET A 30 -25.69 -3.89 -31.25
C MET A 30 -24.91 -4.83 -32.17
N LEU A 31 -23.80 -5.40 -31.67
CA LEU A 31 -22.99 -6.34 -32.42
C LEU A 31 -23.71 -7.69 -32.58
N GLU A 32 -24.37 -8.19 -31.53
CA GLU A 32 -25.20 -9.40 -31.54
C GLU A 32 -26.36 -9.26 -32.53
N GLU A 33 -27.08 -8.14 -32.52
CA GLU A 33 -28.21 -7.88 -33.42
C GLU A 33 -27.76 -7.83 -34.90
N ALA A 34 -26.62 -7.18 -35.18
CA ALA A 34 -26.01 -7.15 -36.51
C ALA A 34 -25.53 -8.54 -36.97
N LEU A 35 -25.11 -9.41 -36.04
CA LEU A 35 -24.67 -10.78 -36.33
C LEU A 35 -25.85 -11.75 -36.46
N PHE A 36 -26.95 -11.54 -35.75
CA PHE A 36 -28.16 -12.36 -35.84
C PHE A 36 -28.98 -12.06 -37.10
N SER A 37 -28.98 -10.81 -37.57
CA SER A 37 -29.70 -10.39 -38.78
C SER A 37 -29.02 -10.79 -40.11
N ARG A 38 -27.92 -11.56 -40.05
CA ARG A 38 -27.11 -11.89 -41.23
C ARG A 38 -27.77 -12.98 -42.10
N LYS A 39 -27.62 -12.84 -43.42
CA LYS A 39 -28.04 -13.84 -44.42
C LYS A 39 -26.89 -14.66 -45.03
N ALA A 40 -25.65 -14.38 -44.66
CA ALA A 40 -24.45 -15.01 -45.22
C ALA A 40 -23.46 -15.45 -44.14
N THR A 41 -22.55 -16.35 -44.50
CA THR A 41 -21.45 -16.80 -43.63
C THR A 41 -20.50 -15.66 -43.30
N ILE A 42 -19.97 -15.68 -42.07
CA ILE A 42 -19.02 -14.67 -41.58
C ILE A 42 -17.72 -15.38 -41.23
N SER A 43 -16.60 -14.83 -41.67
CA SER A 43 -15.27 -15.22 -41.19
C SER A 43 -14.79 -14.19 -40.17
N VAL A 44 -14.25 -14.68 -39.04
CA VAL A 44 -13.64 -13.83 -38.01
C VAL A 44 -12.13 -14.03 -38.11
N VAL A 45 -11.40 -12.93 -38.37
CA VAL A 45 -9.97 -12.94 -38.58
C VAL A 45 -9.33 -12.00 -37.57
N HIS A 46 -8.49 -12.56 -36.69
CA HIS A 46 -7.64 -11.76 -35.82
C HIS A 46 -6.39 -11.32 -36.58
N ILE A 47 -6.04 -10.04 -36.46
CA ILE A 47 -4.83 -9.46 -37.05
C ILE A 47 -3.95 -8.89 -35.95
N ASN A 48 -2.66 -9.21 -35.92
CA ASN A 48 -1.77 -8.65 -34.91
C ASN A 48 -1.36 -7.21 -35.27
N SER A 49 -1.73 -6.22 -34.45
CA SER A 49 -1.39 -4.80 -34.62
C SER A 49 0.12 -4.52 -34.62
N HIS A 50 0.94 -5.45 -34.10
CA HIS A 50 2.40 -5.34 -34.07
C HIS A 50 3.10 -5.88 -35.32
N LYS A 51 2.35 -6.33 -36.33
CA LYS A 51 2.90 -6.69 -37.65
C LYS A 51 2.31 -5.76 -38.73
N PRO A 52 3.12 -4.95 -39.43
CA PRO A 52 2.62 -4.11 -40.51
C PRO A 52 2.17 -5.01 -41.68
N ILE A 53 0.86 -5.20 -41.82
CA ILE A 53 0.27 -5.95 -42.93
C ILE A 53 -0.10 -4.95 -44.01
N LYS A 54 0.64 -4.97 -45.12
CA LYS A 54 0.40 -4.08 -46.26
C LYS A 54 -0.84 -4.52 -47.05
N GLY A 55 -1.56 -3.56 -47.63
CA GLY A 55 -2.67 -3.82 -48.55
C GLY A 55 -4.06 -3.61 -47.95
N PHE A 56 -5.03 -4.44 -48.36
CA PHE A 56 -6.46 -4.29 -48.05
C PHE A 56 -6.77 -4.12 -46.54
N TYR A 57 -6.01 -4.80 -45.67
CA TYR A 57 -6.19 -4.75 -44.22
C TYR A 57 -5.74 -3.41 -43.59
N GLN A 58 -4.72 -2.75 -44.15
CA GLN A 58 -4.27 -1.42 -43.70
C GLN A 58 -5.36 -0.38 -43.97
N ASN A 59 -5.97 -0.38 -45.16
CA ASN A 59 -7.07 0.53 -45.49
C ASN A 59 -8.29 0.36 -44.56
N GLY A 60 -8.57 -0.89 -44.14
CA GLY A 60 -9.62 -1.18 -43.16
C GLY A 60 -9.28 -0.65 -41.77
N ASN A 61 -8.03 -0.84 -41.33
CA ASN A 61 -7.54 -0.33 -40.06
C ASN A 61 -7.51 1.21 -40.06
N ASP A 62 -7.07 1.86 -41.14
CA ASP A 62 -7.06 3.32 -41.26
C ASP A 62 -8.47 3.91 -41.23
N LYS A 63 -9.47 3.21 -41.82
CA LYS A 63 -10.89 3.60 -41.73
C LYS A 63 -11.46 3.40 -40.33
N ALA A 64 -11.08 2.32 -39.63
CA ALA A 64 -11.47 2.07 -38.25
C ALA A 64 -10.82 3.09 -37.29
N ASP A 65 -9.55 3.41 -37.49
CA ASP A 65 -8.81 4.44 -36.74
C ASP A 65 -9.36 5.84 -37.05
N ALA A 66 -9.76 6.12 -38.30
CA ALA A 66 -10.44 7.36 -38.67
C ALA A 66 -11.86 7.46 -38.09
N ALA A 67 -12.57 6.33 -37.93
CA ALA A 67 -13.86 6.28 -37.22
C ALA A 67 -13.70 6.35 -35.69
N ALA A 68 -12.55 5.92 -35.17
CA ALA A 68 -12.16 6.05 -33.76
C ALA A 68 -11.56 7.42 -33.42
N LYS A 69 -11.29 8.29 -34.42
CA LYS A 69 -10.88 9.68 -34.19
C LYS A 69 -12.00 10.43 -33.48
N GLY A 70 -11.82 10.61 -32.18
CA GLY A 70 -12.77 11.22 -31.26
C GLY A 70 -12.64 10.68 -29.84
N LEU A 71 -12.13 9.44 -29.68
CA LEU A 71 -11.67 8.95 -28.39
C LEU A 71 -10.18 9.27 -28.24
N TRP A 72 -9.85 10.24 -27.37
CA TRP A 72 -8.48 10.46 -26.95
C TRP A 72 -7.99 9.22 -26.23
N THR A 73 -6.90 8.63 -26.68
CA THR A 73 -6.28 7.51 -25.97
C THR A 73 -5.54 8.02 -24.74
N LEU A 74 -5.30 7.15 -23.75
CA LEU A 74 -4.46 7.49 -22.59
C LEU A 74 -3.06 7.97 -23.02
N ARG A 75 -2.60 7.57 -24.21
CA ARG A 75 -1.33 8.02 -24.81
C ARG A 75 -1.41 9.48 -25.25
N ASP A 76 -2.49 9.88 -25.91
CA ASP A 76 -2.69 11.27 -26.36
C ASP A 76 -2.86 12.21 -25.17
N ALA A 77 -3.58 11.77 -24.13
CA ALA A 77 -3.73 12.50 -22.88
C ALA A 77 -2.37 12.68 -22.16
N ARG A 78 -1.48 11.69 -22.22
CA ARG A 78 -0.12 11.81 -21.68
C ARG A 78 0.71 12.83 -22.45
N GLN A 79 0.70 12.76 -23.78
CA GLN A 79 1.45 13.70 -24.62
C GLN A 79 0.94 15.14 -24.48
N LEU A 80 -0.38 15.32 -24.30
CA LEU A 80 -1.00 16.61 -24.02
C LEU A 80 -0.58 17.17 -22.66
N HIS A 81 -0.45 16.33 -21.64
CA HIS A 81 0.05 16.74 -20.34
C HIS A 81 1.57 17.05 -20.36
N GLU A 82 2.36 16.26 -21.07
CA GLU A 82 3.80 16.48 -21.22
C GLU A 82 4.11 17.80 -21.97
N SER A 83 3.25 18.19 -22.92
CA SER A 83 3.42 19.44 -23.69
C SER A 83 2.87 20.69 -23.00
N LEU A 84 1.71 20.59 -22.33
CA LEU A 84 0.99 21.77 -21.81
C LEU A 84 0.91 21.83 -20.29
N HIS A 85 1.35 20.79 -19.58
CA HIS A 85 1.32 20.70 -18.11
C HIS A 85 -0.07 20.93 -17.48
N ILE A 86 -1.12 20.58 -18.23
CA ILE A 86 -2.51 20.78 -17.79
C ILE A 86 -2.88 19.80 -16.65
N GLY A 87 -3.61 20.29 -15.65
CA GLY A 87 -4.00 19.49 -14.48
C GLY A 87 -5.05 18.42 -14.79
N ALA A 88 -5.15 17.41 -13.91
CA ALA A 88 -5.95 16.19 -14.13
C ALA A 88 -7.43 16.44 -14.43
N LYS A 89 -8.04 17.47 -13.83
CA LYS A 89 -9.44 17.82 -14.08
C LYS A 89 -9.65 18.39 -15.49
N ALA A 90 -8.71 19.20 -15.97
CA ALA A 90 -8.73 19.73 -17.34
C ALA A 90 -8.42 18.63 -18.35
N LEU A 91 -7.49 17.72 -18.02
CA LEU A 91 -7.13 16.58 -18.86
C LEU A 91 -8.27 15.57 -19.01
N SER A 92 -8.95 15.22 -17.91
CA SER A 92 -10.15 14.36 -17.93
C SER A 92 -11.25 14.95 -18.81
N LYS A 93 -11.54 16.26 -18.64
CA LYS A 93 -12.57 16.93 -19.43
C LYS A 93 -12.21 17.05 -20.91
N ARG A 94 -10.95 17.28 -21.24
CA ARG A 94 -10.48 17.47 -22.62
C ARG A 94 -10.33 16.15 -23.38
N CYS A 95 -9.87 15.10 -22.70
CA CYS A 95 -9.62 13.79 -23.30
C CYS A 95 -10.77 12.81 -23.12
N GLY A 96 -11.85 13.17 -22.40
CA GLY A 96 -12.96 12.25 -22.14
C GLY A 96 -12.57 11.01 -21.33
N ILE A 97 -11.43 11.05 -20.63
CA ILE A 97 -10.94 9.95 -19.77
C ILE A 97 -11.46 10.13 -18.34
N SER A 98 -11.49 9.04 -17.57
CA SER A 98 -11.93 9.12 -16.19
C SER A 98 -11.03 10.08 -15.38
N VAL A 99 -11.60 10.74 -14.37
CA VAL A 99 -10.83 11.62 -13.48
C VAL A 99 -9.70 10.84 -12.80
N THR A 100 -9.90 9.54 -12.57
CA THR A 100 -8.91 8.62 -12.00
C THR A 100 -7.74 8.42 -12.96
N ASP A 101 -8.00 8.16 -14.24
CA ASP A 101 -6.96 7.97 -15.26
C ASP A 101 -6.21 9.27 -15.55
N ALA A 102 -6.92 10.41 -15.60
CA ALA A 102 -6.29 11.70 -15.78
C ALA A 102 -5.37 12.06 -14.61
N LYS A 103 -5.78 11.75 -13.38
CA LYS A 103 -4.92 11.88 -12.20
C LYS A 103 -3.71 10.95 -12.33
N HIS A 104 -3.91 9.72 -12.78
CA HIS A 104 -2.84 8.76 -12.97
C HIS A 104 -1.82 9.24 -14.02
N ILE A 105 -2.27 9.82 -15.13
CA ILE A 105 -1.39 10.40 -16.16
C ILE A 105 -0.59 11.58 -15.63
N VAL A 106 -1.22 12.51 -14.91
CA VAL A 106 -0.50 13.66 -14.32
C VAL A 106 0.57 13.19 -13.31
N ALA A 107 0.29 12.12 -12.56
CA ALA A 107 1.20 11.59 -11.56
C ALA A 107 2.28 10.62 -12.11
N MET A 108 1.98 9.87 -13.18
CA MET A 108 2.89 8.90 -13.81
C MET A 108 3.66 9.48 -14.99
N SER A 109 3.21 10.59 -15.57
CA SER A 109 4.04 11.31 -16.51
C SER A 109 5.35 11.62 -15.80
N MET A 110 6.49 11.27 -16.41
CA MET A 110 7.81 11.63 -15.90
C MET A 110 8.05 13.14 -16.08
N CYS A 111 7.00 13.95 -15.90
CA CYS A 111 6.99 15.39 -16.01
C CYS A 111 7.68 15.96 -14.76
N PRO A 112 8.94 16.43 -14.86
CA PRO A 112 9.72 16.86 -13.70
C PRO A 112 9.11 18.10 -13.02
N HIS A 113 8.23 18.82 -13.72
CA HIS A 113 7.61 20.07 -13.26
C HIS A 113 6.23 19.86 -12.61
N CYS A 114 5.52 18.78 -12.93
CA CYS A 114 4.17 18.50 -12.41
C CYS A 114 4.16 17.44 -11.30
N GLN A 115 5.32 16.91 -10.91
CA GLN A 115 5.48 15.87 -9.90
C GLN A 115 5.24 16.39 -8.47
N LYS A 116 4.07 16.97 -8.21
CA LYS A 116 3.58 17.28 -6.86
C LYS A 116 2.82 16.06 -6.34
N ALA A 117 3.61 15.11 -5.84
CA ALA A 117 3.24 13.84 -5.20
C ALA A 117 2.69 12.72 -6.12
N PRO A 118 3.17 11.47 -5.97
CA PRO A 118 2.65 10.33 -6.72
C PRO A 118 1.19 10.05 -6.35
N LEU A 119 0.37 9.66 -7.33
CA LEU A 119 -0.99 9.21 -7.09
C LEU A 119 -0.98 7.93 -6.28
N TRP A 120 -1.86 7.89 -5.28
CA TRP A 120 -1.87 6.89 -4.24
C TRP A 120 -2.45 5.59 -4.78
N SER A 121 -1.61 4.61 -5.12
CA SER A 121 -2.06 3.22 -5.20
C SER A 121 -2.32 2.74 -3.77
N SER A 122 -3.60 2.78 -3.35
CA SER A 122 -4.13 2.25 -2.08
C SER A 122 -3.08 2.02 -0.99
N GLY A 123 -2.58 3.09 -0.37
CA GLY A 123 -1.42 3.07 0.52
C GLY A 123 -1.58 2.06 1.65
N VAL A 124 -0.98 0.88 1.48
CA VAL A 124 -0.78 -0.05 2.58
C VAL A 124 0.53 0.32 3.23
N ASN A 125 0.55 0.55 4.54
CA ASN A 125 1.80 0.70 5.28
C ASN A 125 2.49 -0.68 5.32
N PRO A 126 3.59 -0.89 4.58
CA PRO A 126 4.22 -2.20 4.53
C PRO A 126 4.75 -2.56 5.93
N ARG A 127 4.47 -3.79 6.36
CA ARG A 127 4.93 -4.34 7.64
C ARG A 127 6.06 -5.33 7.39
N GLY A 128 6.86 -5.56 8.42
CA GLY A 128 7.77 -6.70 8.46
C GLY A 128 6.99 -8.00 8.32
N LEU A 129 7.62 -8.97 7.68
CA LEU A 129 7.13 -10.34 7.53
C LEU A 129 7.60 -11.23 8.68
N LYS A 130 8.62 -10.79 9.41
CA LYS A 130 9.11 -11.42 10.63
C LYS A 130 9.35 -10.40 11.73
N ALA A 131 9.44 -10.90 12.96
CA ALA A 131 9.81 -10.10 14.13
C ALA A 131 11.16 -9.41 13.91
N SER A 132 11.24 -8.15 14.32
CA SER A 132 12.44 -7.31 14.21
C SER A 132 12.94 -7.15 12.77
N GLU A 133 12.06 -7.22 11.78
CA GLU A 133 12.41 -6.82 10.42
C GLU A 133 12.23 -5.31 10.22
N VAL A 134 11.05 -4.81 10.55
CA VAL A 134 10.69 -3.40 10.36
C VAL A 134 10.07 -2.87 11.65
N TRP A 135 10.74 -1.89 12.23
CA TRP A 135 10.24 -1.11 13.35
C TRP A 135 9.70 0.23 12.88
N GLN A 136 8.70 0.77 13.57
CA GLN A 136 8.28 2.17 13.44
C GLN A 136 8.57 2.89 14.76
N THR A 137 9.31 3.99 14.69
CA THR A 137 9.64 4.81 15.87
C THR A 137 9.09 6.22 15.71
N ASP A 138 8.53 6.76 16.79
CA ASP A 138 8.02 8.12 16.88
C ASP A 138 8.21 8.70 18.29
N PHE A 139 8.23 10.02 18.39
CA PHE A 139 8.22 10.73 19.68
C PHE A 139 6.83 11.28 19.97
N THR A 140 6.37 11.11 21.21
CA THR A 140 5.08 11.63 21.62
C THR A 140 5.14 12.30 22.99
N PHE A 141 4.40 13.40 23.14
CA PHE A 141 4.33 14.14 24.40
C PHE A 141 3.21 13.59 25.30
N CYS A 142 3.53 13.22 26.54
CA CYS A 142 2.60 12.74 27.55
C CYS A 142 2.69 13.63 28.80
N GLN A 143 1.66 14.46 29.01
CA GLN A 143 1.64 15.45 30.10
C GLN A 143 1.73 14.83 31.50
N LEU A 144 1.20 13.61 31.68
CA LEU A 144 1.22 12.90 32.96
C LEU A 144 2.64 12.56 33.45
N LEU A 145 3.63 12.57 32.56
CA LEU A 145 5.01 12.15 32.84
C LEU A 145 5.96 13.33 33.03
N LYS A 146 5.46 14.55 33.28
CA LYS A 146 6.34 15.69 33.61
C LYS A 146 7.20 15.37 34.86
N PRO A 147 8.49 15.77 34.87
CA PRO A 147 9.17 16.60 33.86
C PRO A 147 9.63 15.83 32.60
N GLN A 148 9.73 14.49 32.64
CA GLN A 148 10.16 13.65 31.50
C GLN A 148 9.01 13.28 30.56
N ALA A 149 8.32 14.31 30.05
CA ALA A 149 7.07 14.15 29.32
C ALA A 149 7.22 13.58 27.90
N TRP A 150 8.44 13.48 27.37
CA TRP A 150 8.67 12.94 26.03
C TRP A 150 8.84 11.42 26.07
N LEU A 151 7.99 10.71 25.34
CA LEU A 151 8.10 9.27 25.14
C LEU A 151 8.67 9.01 23.75
N ALA A 152 9.80 8.30 23.69
CA ALA A 152 10.21 7.63 22.46
C ALA A 152 9.48 6.29 22.41
N VAL A 153 8.72 6.03 21.34
CA VAL A 153 7.92 4.81 21.19
C VAL A 153 8.35 4.10 19.93
N THR A 154 8.68 2.81 20.06
CA THR A 154 8.97 1.91 18.94
C THR A 154 7.94 0.78 18.90
N VAL A 155 7.45 0.47 17.71
CA VAL A 155 6.56 -0.66 17.47
C VAL A 155 7.18 -1.60 16.46
N ASP A 156 7.26 -2.88 16.80
CA ASP A 156 7.56 -3.92 15.81
C ASP A 156 6.33 -4.13 14.92
N THR A 157 6.47 -3.88 13.62
CA THR A 157 5.31 -3.83 12.71
C THR A 157 4.69 -5.20 12.43
N TYR A 158 5.45 -6.27 12.64
CA TYR A 158 5.00 -7.66 12.52
C TYR A 158 4.18 -8.07 13.75
N SER A 159 4.81 -8.10 14.93
CA SER A 159 4.23 -8.61 16.18
C SER A 159 3.34 -7.61 16.92
N GLY A 160 3.48 -6.31 16.64
CA GLY A 160 2.77 -5.24 17.33
C GLY A 160 3.27 -4.96 18.76
N VAL A 161 4.43 -5.51 19.16
CA VAL A 161 5.06 -5.19 20.44
C VAL A 161 5.40 -3.70 20.48
N ILE A 162 5.02 -3.05 21.58
CA ILE A 162 5.27 -1.63 21.82
C ILE A 162 6.36 -1.51 22.86
N MET A 163 7.40 -0.73 22.58
CA MET A 163 8.44 -0.38 23.55
C MET A 163 8.51 1.12 23.68
N ALA A 164 8.62 1.62 24.91
CA ALA A 164 8.66 3.05 25.16
C ALA A 164 9.69 3.42 26.22
N THR A 165 10.32 4.58 26.07
CA THR A 165 11.24 5.14 27.05
C THR A 165 10.97 6.62 27.28
N GLN A 166 11.12 7.07 28.52
CA GLN A 166 10.95 8.48 28.93
C GLN A 166 12.23 9.28 28.70
N HIS A 167 12.05 10.52 28.27
CA HIS A 167 13.10 11.50 28.01
C HIS A 167 12.66 12.89 28.47
N LEU A 168 13.62 13.71 28.91
CA LEU A 168 13.37 15.13 29.19
C LEU A 168 13.14 15.95 27.90
N LYS A 169 13.82 15.57 26.82
CA LYS A 169 13.82 16.28 25.54
C LYS A 169 14.07 15.31 24.39
N THR A 170 13.70 15.70 23.18
CA THR A 170 13.86 14.91 21.97
C THR A 170 15.14 15.30 21.21
N ASP A 171 16.31 15.24 21.84
CA ASP A 171 17.56 15.49 21.11
C ASP A 171 18.03 14.24 20.33
N SER A 172 19.13 14.35 19.58
CA SER A 172 19.67 13.24 18.79
C SER A 172 20.21 12.07 19.63
N LYS A 173 20.40 12.24 20.95
CA LYS A 173 20.84 11.17 21.85
C LYS A 173 19.64 10.31 22.30
N ALA A 174 18.48 10.92 22.46
CA ALA A 174 17.25 10.24 22.85
C ALA A 174 16.88 9.02 21.98
N PRO A 175 16.84 9.10 20.64
CA PRO A 175 16.49 7.95 19.80
C PRO A 175 17.55 6.84 19.89
N ILE A 176 18.84 7.18 19.99
CA ILE A 176 19.93 6.20 20.13
C ILE A 176 19.81 5.44 21.46
N GLN A 177 19.60 6.16 22.57
CA GLN A 177 19.41 5.54 23.89
C GLN A 177 18.17 4.66 23.93
N HIS A 178 17.08 5.13 23.30
CA HIS A 178 15.84 4.36 23.17
C HIS A 178 16.09 3.08 22.38
N TRP A 179 16.63 3.16 21.17
CA TRP A 179 16.86 1.97 20.33
C TRP A 179 17.81 0.97 20.96
N LEU A 180 18.87 1.40 21.66
CA LEU A 180 19.73 0.49 22.43
C LEU A 180 18.94 -0.33 23.45
N ARG A 181 18.03 0.33 24.18
CA ARG A 181 17.13 -0.37 25.12
C ARG A 181 16.18 -1.31 24.39
N VAL A 182 15.57 -0.89 23.29
CA VAL A 182 14.66 -1.75 22.52
C VAL A 182 15.39 -2.97 21.96
N MET A 183 16.60 -2.79 21.42
CA MET A 183 17.41 -3.87 20.87
C MET A 183 17.84 -4.90 21.92
N ALA A 184 18.07 -4.48 23.17
CA ALA A 184 18.37 -5.40 24.25
C ALA A 184 17.22 -6.39 24.53
N TRP A 185 15.99 -6.03 24.21
CA TRP A 185 14.82 -6.86 24.44
C TRP A 185 14.31 -7.58 23.18
N LEU A 186 14.30 -6.91 22.03
CA LEU A 186 13.69 -7.41 20.79
C LEU A 186 14.71 -7.86 19.73
N GLY A 187 16.00 -7.73 20.02
CA GLY A 187 17.06 -7.94 19.03
C GLY A 187 17.25 -6.75 18.08
N ILE A 188 18.13 -6.91 17.10
CA ILE A 188 18.52 -5.82 16.18
C ILE A 188 17.57 -5.82 14.98
N PRO A 189 16.95 -4.67 14.64
CA PRO A 189 16.05 -4.59 13.51
C PRO A 189 16.81 -4.50 12.18
N ASN A 190 16.21 -4.98 11.09
CA ASN A 190 16.77 -4.70 9.75
C ASN A 190 16.50 -3.25 9.32
N GLN A 191 15.32 -2.72 9.63
CA GLN A 191 14.86 -1.42 9.18
C GLN A 191 14.13 -0.67 10.30
N ILE A 192 14.38 0.63 10.40
CA ILE A 192 13.62 1.52 11.29
C ILE A 192 13.00 2.62 10.44
N LYS A 193 11.68 2.69 10.50
CA LYS A 193 10.89 3.75 9.87
C LYS A 193 10.56 4.83 10.89
N MET A 194 10.81 6.08 10.53
CA MET A 194 10.61 7.25 11.39
C MET A 194 10.12 8.46 10.59
N ASP A 195 9.69 9.51 11.29
CA ASP A 195 9.29 10.75 10.63
C ASP A 195 10.54 11.53 10.18
N ASN A 196 10.33 12.63 9.46
CA ASN A 196 11.40 13.56 9.12
C ASN A 196 11.71 14.53 10.28
N GLY A 197 11.41 14.14 11.52
CA GLY A 197 11.67 14.96 12.68
C GLY A 197 13.16 15.27 12.79
N PRO A 198 13.55 16.51 13.17
CA PRO A 198 14.97 16.89 13.26
C PRO A 198 15.77 15.99 14.21
N ASN A 199 15.09 15.34 15.15
CA ASN A 199 15.63 14.38 16.12
C ASN A 199 16.28 13.17 15.44
N PHE A 200 15.82 12.79 14.24
CA PHE A 200 16.24 11.59 13.52
C PHE A 200 17.23 11.85 12.37
N VAL A 201 17.42 13.11 11.96
CA VAL A 201 18.24 13.48 10.79
C VAL A 201 19.73 13.64 11.13
N SER A 202 20.09 13.60 12.41
CA SER A 202 21.47 13.86 12.88
C SER A 202 22.52 12.87 12.33
N LYS A 203 23.75 13.35 12.12
CA LYS A 203 24.90 12.51 11.72
C LYS A 203 25.17 11.36 12.69
N SER A 204 24.93 11.57 13.99
CA SER A 204 25.05 10.56 15.03
C SER A 204 24.05 9.41 14.86
N VAL A 205 22.80 9.71 14.47
CA VAL A 205 21.78 8.68 14.19
C VAL A 205 22.16 7.87 12.95
N GLN A 206 22.64 8.53 11.90
CA GLN A 206 23.12 7.85 10.70
C GLN A 206 24.32 6.95 10.99
N THR A 207 25.28 7.43 11.78
CA THR A 207 26.48 6.65 12.18
C THR A 207 26.08 5.45 13.03
N PHE A 208 25.13 5.62 13.94
CA PHE A 208 24.59 4.53 14.74
C PHE A 208 23.93 3.46 13.85
N ALA A 209 23.06 3.86 12.92
CA ALA A 209 22.39 2.93 12.02
C ALA A 209 23.39 2.15 11.14
N LEU A 210 24.40 2.84 10.60
CA LEU A 210 25.49 2.21 9.85
C LEU A 210 26.22 1.16 10.69
N LYS A 211 26.58 1.49 11.95
CA LYS A 211 27.31 0.60 12.86
C LYS A 211 26.56 -0.71 13.12
N TRP A 212 25.24 -0.66 13.20
CA TRP A 212 24.39 -1.81 13.50
C TRP A 212 23.76 -2.45 12.26
N GLY A 213 24.11 -1.98 11.04
CA GLY A 213 23.57 -2.51 9.78
C GLY A 213 22.06 -2.23 9.59
N ILE A 214 21.54 -1.18 10.21
CA ILE A 214 20.12 -0.83 10.20
C ILE A 214 19.82 0.13 9.05
N THR A 215 18.82 -0.19 8.24
CA THR A 215 18.33 0.74 7.20
C THR A 215 17.34 1.74 7.80
N LEU A 216 17.65 3.03 7.69
CA LEU A 216 16.76 4.11 8.13
C LEU A 216 15.81 4.50 7.00
N ILE A 217 14.50 4.37 7.24
CA ILE A 217 13.45 4.77 6.31
C ILE A 217 12.76 6.01 6.83
N HIS A 218 12.91 7.10 6.10
CA HIS A 218 12.22 8.34 6.40
C HIS A 218 10.81 8.33 5.78
N GLY A 219 9.81 8.71 6.56
CA GLY A 219 8.44 8.89 6.07
C GLY A 219 8.38 9.97 4.98
N ILE A 220 7.40 9.87 4.08
CA ILE A 220 7.11 10.95 3.14
C ILE A 220 6.45 12.08 3.95
N PRO A 221 6.93 13.34 3.89
CA PRO A 221 6.27 14.46 4.53
C PRO A 221 4.77 14.48 4.18
N TYR A 222 3.91 14.69 5.17
CA TYR A 222 2.45 14.76 5.02
C TYR A 222 1.74 13.46 4.57
N ASN A 223 2.41 12.30 4.64
CA ASN A 223 1.76 11.00 4.41
C ASN A 223 1.45 10.28 5.73
N SER A 224 0.29 10.59 6.32
CA SER A 224 -0.23 9.99 7.56
C SER A 224 -0.32 8.45 7.51
N THR A 225 -0.48 7.88 6.32
CA THR A 225 -0.61 6.42 6.15
C THR A 225 0.67 5.67 6.51
N GLY A 226 1.83 6.31 6.32
CA GLY A 226 3.14 5.69 6.53
C GLY A 226 3.50 5.44 8.00
N GLN A 227 2.87 6.13 8.95
CA GLN A 227 3.20 6.07 10.37
C GLN A 227 2.01 5.72 11.27
N ALA A 228 0.86 5.42 10.66
CA ALA A 228 -0.36 5.08 11.37
C ALA A 228 -0.22 3.93 12.40
N ILE A 229 0.80 3.06 12.29
CA ILE A 229 1.01 1.98 13.28
C ILE A 229 1.53 2.57 14.59
N VAL A 230 2.60 3.37 14.53
CA VAL A 230 3.17 3.98 15.74
C VAL A 230 2.27 5.07 16.31
N GLU A 231 1.54 5.82 15.49
CA GLU A 231 0.56 6.80 15.96
C GLU A 231 -0.57 6.15 16.79
N ARG A 232 -1.11 5.02 16.32
CA ARG A 232 -2.10 4.24 17.09
C ARG A 232 -1.51 3.66 18.36
N ALA A 233 -0.27 3.21 18.33
CA ALA A 233 0.43 2.71 19.52
C ALA A 233 0.63 3.84 20.55
N ASN A 234 0.97 5.06 20.11
CA ASN A 234 1.09 6.23 20.96
C ASN A 234 -0.24 6.53 21.67
N GLN A 235 -1.35 6.55 20.93
CA GLN A 235 -2.68 6.75 21.51
C GLN A 235 -3.01 5.64 22.52
N THR A 236 -2.80 4.39 22.14
CA THR A 236 -3.05 3.22 23.00
C THR A 236 -2.25 3.28 24.30
N LEU A 237 -0.96 3.62 24.22
CA LEU A 237 -0.08 3.74 25.38
C LEU A 237 -0.51 4.87 26.31
N LYS A 238 -0.82 6.05 25.76
CA LYS A 238 -1.30 7.20 26.55
C LYS A 238 -2.61 6.89 27.26
N SER A 239 -3.60 6.33 26.55
CA SER A 239 -4.86 5.94 27.17
C SER A 239 -4.67 4.90 28.27
N LYS A 240 -3.74 3.94 28.09
CA LYS A 240 -3.43 2.97 29.15
C LYS A 240 -2.79 3.63 30.36
N LEU A 241 -1.86 4.56 30.16
CA LEU A 241 -1.24 5.34 31.24
C LEU A 241 -2.26 6.18 32.00
N GLU A 242 -3.20 6.82 31.30
CA GLU A 242 -4.29 7.57 31.93
C GLU A 242 -5.19 6.69 32.80
N VAL A 243 -5.53 5.49 32.33
CA VAL A 243 -6.33 4.54 33.12
C VAL A 243 -5.58 4.10 34.37
N LEU A 244 -4.29 3.76 34.25
CA LEU A 244 -3.47 3.37 35.40
C LEU A 244 -3.27 4.52 36.40
N ALA A 245 -3.02 5.74 35.91
CA ALA A 245 -2.89 6.93 36.74
C ALA A 245 -4.19 7.20 37.53
N ARG A 246 -5.35 7.14 36.86
CA ARG A 246 -6.65 7.31 37.53
C ARG A 246 -6.92 6.23 38.58
N ALA A 247 -6.56 4.98 38.31
CA ALA A 247 -6.73 3.87 39.25
C ALA A 247 -5.92 4.07 40.54
N GLU A 248 -4.78 4.76 40.46
CA GLU A 248 -3.94 5.12 41.61
C GLU A 248 -4.24 6.52 42.18
N GLY A 249 -5.30 7.20 41.70
CA GLY A 249 -5.71 8.52 42.19
C GLY A 249 -4.90 9.70 41.65
N PHE A 250 -4.04 9.49 40.65
CA PHE A 250 -3.26 10.56 40.02
C PHE A 250 -4.09 11.28 38.95
N ALA A 251 -4.52 12.51 39.23
CA ALA A 251 -5.37 13.28 38.32
C ALA A 251 -4.59 14.06 37.25
N ASN A 252 -3.50 14.74 37.63
CA ASN A 252 -2.84 15.73 36.77
C ASN A 252 -1.41 15.34 36.36
N ALA A 253 -0.71 14.59 37.22
CA ALA A 253 0.65 14.14 36.98
C ALA A 253 0.92 12.88 37.81
N ILE A 254 1.72 11.97 37.25
CA ILE A 254 2.24 10.81 37.97
C ILE A 254 3.49 11.26 38.73
N PRO A 255 3.61 11.00 40.04
CA PRO A 255 4.82 11.30 40.81
C PRO A 255 6.06 10.66 40.18
N SER A 256 7.21 11.36 40.18
CA SER A 256 8.41 10.88 39.49
C SER A 256 8.91 9.51 39.97
N GLY A 257 8.68 9.15 41.24
CA GLY A 257 9.00 7.82 41.77
C GLY A 257 8.17 6.69 41.14
N ASP A 258 6.97 7.00 40.65
CA ASP A 258 6.01 6.03 40.11
C ASP A 258 5.99 5.99 38.58
N GLN A 259 6.54 7.00 37.90
CA GLN A 259 6.51 7.10 36.44
C GLN A 259 7.11 5.88 35.72
N ALA A 260 8.26 5.39 36.18
CA ALA A 260 8.91 4.22 35.59
C ALA A 260 8.08 2.95 35.82
N ARG A 261 7.53 2.79 37.03
CA ARG A 261 6.66 1.65 37.38
C ARG A 261 5.39 1.64 36.55
N LEU A 262 4.66 2.76 36.45
CA LEU A 262 3.44 2.83 35.64
C LEU A 262 3.70 2.62 34.15
N LEU A 263 4.82 3.14 33.62
CA LEU A 263 5.19 2.89 32.23
C LEU A 263 5.47 1.40 31.99
N ALA A 264 6.25 0.77 32.87
CA ALA A 264 6.52 -0.66 32.78
C ALA A 264 5.23 -1.50 32.88
N THR A 265 4.33 -1.17 33.82
CA THR A 265 3.02 -1.82 33.95
C THR A 265 2.15 -1.64 32.71
N ALA A 266 2.14 -0.44 32.11
CA ALA A 266 1.41 -0.20 30.86
C ALA A 266 1.95 -1.06 29.72
N LEU A 267 3.27 -1.12 29.54
CA LEU A 267 3.90 -1.93 28.50
C LEU A 267 3.69 -3.43 28.75
N LEU A 268 3.77 -3.90 30.00
CA LEU A 268 3.46 -5.27 30.37
C LEU A 268 2.02 -5.63 29.96
N ALA A 269 1.05 -4.80 30.36
CA ALA A 269 -0.35 -5.01 30.05
C ALA A 269 -0.62 -5.02 28.54
N LEU A 270 0.08 -4.16 27.78
CA LEU A 270 -0.10 -4.08 26.34
C LEU A 270 0.59 -5.23 25.60
N ASN A 271 1.72 -5.74 26.07
CA ASN A 271 2.54 -6.69 25.30
C ASN A 271 2.35 -8.16 25.71
N GLN A 272 2.00 -8.44 26.96
CA GLN A 272 1.86 -9.82 27.47
C GLN A 272 0.45 -10.38 27.31
N PHE A 273 -0.53 -9.52 27.08
CA PHE A 273 -1.93 -9.92 26.92
C PHE A 273 -2.43 -9.63 25.50
N SER A 274 -3.41 -10.42 25.07
CA SER A 274 -4.03 -10.29 23.76
C SER A 274 -4.81 -8.98 23.60
N ARG A 275 -4.89 -8.48 22.36
CA ARG A 275 -5.50 -7.17 22.04
C ARG A 275 -6.74 -7.32 21.15
N GLY A 276 -7.92 -7.10 21.72
CA GLY A 276 -9.20 -7.32 21.03
C GLY A 276 -9.39 -8.80 20.71
N GLU A 277 -9.86 -9.12 19.51
CA GLU A 277 -10.12 -10.50 19.04
C GLU A 277 -8.85 -11.31 18.68
N GLU A 278 -7.64 -10.80 18.96
CA GLU A 278 -6.41 -11.53 18.67
C GLU A 278 -6.24 -12.69 19.66
N LYS A 279 -5.84 -13.87 19.16
CA LYS A 279 -5.61 -15.04 20.01
C LYS A 279 -4.34 -14.88 20.84
N ASP A 280 -3.24 -14.53 20.18
CA ASP A 280 -1.92 -14.46 20.78
C ASP A 280 -1.56 -13.03 21.20
N SER A 281 -0.80 -12.90 22.29
CA SER A 281 -0.25 -11.62 22.72
C SER A 281 0.83 -11.12 21.76
N PRO A 282 1.11 -9.80 21.72
CA PRO A 282 2.22 -9.27 20.94
C PRO A 282 3.56 -9.96 21.23
N THR A 283 3.86 -10.27 22.49
CA THR A 283 5.09 -10.97 22.88
C THR A 283 5.13 -12.39 22.34
N GLN A 284 4.01 -13.12 22.43
CA GLN A 284 3.89 -14.46 21.86
C GLN A 284 4.11 -14.42 20.34
N ARG A 285 3.50 -13.47 19.62
CA ARG A 285 3.74 -13.30 18.18
C ARG A 285 5.17 -12.92 17.83
N HIS A 286 5.84 -12.14 18.67
CA HIS A 286 7.21 -11.72 18.43
C HIS A 286 8.19 -12.90 18.48
N TRP A 287 8.01 -13.78 19.47
CA TRP A 287 8.88 -14.93 19.67
C TRP A 287 8.36 -16.21 19.02
N ALA A 288 7.14 -16.21 18.50
CA ALA A 288 6.62 -17.29 17.69
C ALA A 288 7.54 -17.45 16.47
N THR A 289 8.26 -18.56 16.44
CA THR A 289 9.09 -18.92 15.29
C THR A 289 8.17 -19.50 14.22
N GLN A 290 7.34 -18.66 13.60
CA GLN A 290 6.55 -19.07 12.45
C GLN A 290 7.42 -18.97 11.20
N ALA A 291 7.72 -20.10 10.58
CA ALA A 291 8.14 -20.11 9.20
C ALA A 291 7.04 -19.42 8.37
N LEU A 292 7.43 -18.55 7.44
CA LEU A 292 6.51 -17.99 6.45
C LEU A 292 6.03 -19.15 5.58
N GLU A 293 4.97 -19.82 5.98
CA GLU A 293 4.34 -20.86 5.17
C GLU A 293 3.81 -20.20 3.90
N GLU A 294 4.19 -20.73 2.73
CA GLU A 294 3.59 -20.31 1.47
C GLU A 294 2.16 -20.84 1.45
N GLY A 295 1.23 -19.96 1.79
CA GLY A 295 -0.19 -20.26 1.88
C GLY A 295 -0.85 -20.45 0.51
N LEU A 296 -2.18 -20.41 0.55
CA LEU A 296 -3.05 -20.64 -0.60
C LEU A 296 -2.71 -19.73 -1.78
N LEU A 297 -2.96 -20.24 -2.99
CA LEU A 297 -2.93 -19.43 -4.20
C LEU A 297 -4.04 -18.39 -4.15
N VAL A 298 -3.70 -17.16 -4.49
CA VAL A 298 -4.60 -16.01 -4.51
C VAL A 298 -4.40 -15.21 -5.79
N ILE A 299 -5.47 -14.53 -6.20
CA ILE A 299 -5.42 -13.51 -7.24
C ILE A 299 -5.48 -12.14 -6.60
N ILE A 300 -4.67 -11.20 -7.09
CA ILE A 300 -4.66 -9.83 -6.57
C ILE A 300 -5.09 -8.84 -7.64
N LYS A 301 -5.78 -7.77 -7.24
CA LYS A 301 -6.11 -6.67 -8.12
C LYS A 301 -4.89 -5.76 -8.30
N ASN A 302 -4.40 -5.64 -9.53
CA ASN A 302 -3.27 -4.78 -9.89
C ASN A 302 -3.67 -3.29 -9.91
N GLU A 303 -2.71 -2.42 -10.16
CA GLU A 303 -2.93 -0.96 -10.20
C GLU A 303 -3.82 -0.50 -11.36
N LEU A 304 -3.92 -1.34 -12.41
CA LEU A 304 -4.80 -1.16 -13.56
C LEU A 304 -6.22 -1.69 -13.30
N GLY A 305 -6.47 -2.29 -12.13
CA GLY A 305 -7.76 -2.84 -11.75
C GLY A 305 -8.02 -4.27 -12.26
N GLU A 306 -7.05 -4.90 -12.89
CA GLU A 306 -7.13 -6.27 -13.41
C GLU A 306 -6.72 -7.28 -12.33
N TRP A 307 -7.25 -8.51 -12.43
CA TRP A 307 -6.90 -9.59 -11.51
C TRP A 307 -5.68 -10.36 -12.03
N GLU A 308 -4.60 -10.35 -11.26
CA GLU A 308 -3.34 -11.02 -11.57
C GLU A 308 -3.23 -12.33 -10.79
N GLN A 309 -2.97 -13.43 -11.50
CA GLN A 309 -2.74 -14.78 -10.95
C GLN A 309 -1.29 -15.05 -10.54
N GLY A 310 -1.08 -16.16 -9.85
CA GLY A 310 0.24 -16.68 -9.48
C GLY A 310 0.83 -16.04 -8.22
N TRP A 311 -0.02 -15.48 -7.35
CA TRP A 311 0.38 -14.98 -6.05
C TRP A 311 0.06 -16.03 -4.98
N ARG A 312 0.91 -16.13 -3.96
CA ARG A 312 0.67 -16.96 -2.78
C ARG A 312 0.44 -16.09 -1.57
N LEU A 313 -0.52 -16.47 -0.74
CA LEU A 313 -0.78 -15.85 0.54
C LEU A 313 0.41 -16.07 1.48
N VAL A 314 0.84 -15.02 2.17
CA VAL A 314 1.95 -15.11 3.14
C VAL A 314 1.48 -14.76 4.54
N LEU A 315 0.86 -13.60 4.70
CA LEU A 315 0.35 -13.13 5.99
C LEU A 315 -0.98 -12.40 5.80
N THR A 316 -1.92 -12.65 6.71
CA THR A 316 -3.19 -11.93 6.79
C THR A 316 -3.18 -11.01 8.00
N GLY A 317 -3.71 -9.80 7.83
CA GLY A 317 -3.92 -8.85 8.92
C GLY A 317 -5.31 -8.21 8.81
N ARG A 318 -5.68 -7.41 9.82
CA ARG A 318 -6.96 -6.67 9.80
C ARG A 318 -6.95 -5.65 8.65
N GLY A 319 -7.65 -5.99 7.56
CA GLY A 319 -7.85 -5.13 6.38
C GLY A 319 -6.75 -5.18 5.31
N TYR A 320 -5.66 -5.93 5.54
CA TYR A 320 -4.51 -6.01 4.64
C TYR A 320 -3.94 -7.42 4.58
N VAL A 321 -3.20 -7.69 3.50
CA VAL A 321 -2.61 -9.01 3.26
C VAL A 321 -1.25 -8.86 2.58
N ALA A 322 -0.31 -9.72 2.95
CA ALA A 322 0.96 -9.87 2.26
C ALA A 322 0.87 -11.07 1.30
N VAL A 323 1.25 -10.86 0.06
CA VAL A 323 1.30 -11.88 -0.98
C VAL A 323 2.69 -11.96 -1.60
N LYS A 324 3.09 -13.14 -2.06
CA LYS A 324 4.40 -13.38 -2.68
C LYS A 324 4.26 -13.95 -4.08
N LYS A 325 5.07 -13.45 -5.01
CA LYS A 325 5.23 -13.99 -6.37
C LYS A 325 6.69 -13.88 -6.78
N ALA A 326 7.28 -14.99 -7.24
CA ALA A 326 8.68 -15.07 -7.67
C ALA A 326 9.68 -14.44 -6.67
N GLY A 327 9.51 -14.71 -5.37
CA GLY A 327 10.38 -14.19 -4.31
C GLY A 327 10.12 -12.74 -3.87
N LYS A 328 9.29 -11.97 -4.58
CA LYS A 328 8.91 -10.60 -4.20
C LYS A 328 7.63 -10.60 -3.38
N VAL A 329 7.64 -9.87 -2.27
CA VAL A 329 6.47 -9.71 -1.40
C VAL A 329 5.81 -8.36 -1.64
N LYS A 330 4.48 -8.35 -1.71
CA LYS A 330 3.64 -7.17 -1.91
C LYS A 330 2.56 -7.11 -0.85
N TRP A 331 2.38 -5.93 -0.26
CA TRP A 331 1.27 -5.64 0.64
C TRP A 331 0.09 -5.06 -0.13
N CYS A 332 -1.09 -5.64 0.05
CA CYS A 332 -2.32 -5.24 -0.62
C CYS A 332 -3.48 -5.11 0.38
N PRO A 333 -4.49 -4.25 0.13
CA PRO A 333 -5.73 -4.27 0.89
C PRO A 333 -6.43 -5.63 0.75
N LEU A 334 -7.07 -6.11 1.82
CA LEU A 334 -7.77 -7.41 1.80
C LEU A 334 -8.87 -7.45 0.72
N LYS A 335 -9.55 -6.31 0.50
CA LYS A 335 -10.56 -6.14 -0.57
C LYS A 335 -10.01 -6.33 -1.99
N SER A 336 -8.69 -6.30 -2.17
CA SER A 336 -8.01 -6.45 -3.46
C SER A 336 -7.48 -7.86 -3.66
N VAL A 337 -7.85 -8.84 -2.83
CA VAL A 337 -7.35 -10.22 -2.91
C VAL A 337 -8.53 -11.20 -2.88
N LYS A 338 -8.47 -12.25 -3.71
CA LYS A 338 -9.43 -13.36 -3.73
C LYS A 338 -8.70 -14.69 -3.77
N PRO A 339 -9.29 -15.79 -3.23
CA PRO A 339 -8.77 -17.13 -3.46
C PRO A 339 -8.68 -17.43 -4.96
N ASP A 340 -7.59 -18.05 -5.40
CA ASP A 340 -7.48 -18.59 -6.75
C ASP A 340 -8.19 -19.95 -6.76
N LEU A 341 -9.50 -19.92 -7.01
CA LEU A 341 -10.35 -21.10 -7.17
C LEU A 341 -10.15 -21.63 -8.59
N GLN A 342 -9.03 -22.30 -8.83
CA GLN A 342 -8.89 -23.15 -10.03
C GLN A 342 -9.68 -24.44 -9.86
#